data_AF-A0A9D2AAF5-F1
#
_entry.id   AF-A0A9D2AAF5-F1
#
_cell.length_a   1.000
_cell.length_b   1.000
_cell.length_c   1.000
_cell.angle_alpha   90.00
_cell.angle_beta   90.00
_cell.angle_gamma   90.00
#
_symmetry.space_group_name_H-M   'P 1'
#
loop_
_entity.id
_entity.type
_entity.pdbx_description
1 polymer ?
#
loop_
_entity_poly.entity_id
_entity_poly.type
_entity_poly.pdbx_seq_one_letter_code
_entity_poly.pdbx_strand_id
1 'polypeptide(L)'
;MKVSTKWLNEYVKVDDLDPESLGEKIERTAVEVDGVSRRETGQKKIVVGHVLECIPHPNSDHLHICQVDVGETEPYQIVCGAPNVAAGQNVIVAMPNSWIANHIK
;
A
#
# COMPACT_ATOMS: atom_id res chain seq x y z
N MET A 1 16.04 -13.24 2.37
CA MET A 1 14.59 -13.52 2.53
C MET A 1 13.98 -12.42 3.41
N LYS A 2 12.73 -12.00 3.20
CA LYS A 2 12.05 -11.04 4.10
C LYS A 2 10.92 -11.73 4.85
N VAL A 3 10.75 -11.42 6.14
CA VAL A 3 9.70 -11.99 6.99
C VAL A 3 8.99 -10.87 7.75
N SER A 4 7.67 -10.98 7.91
CA SER A 4 6.92 -10.07 8.76
C SER A 4 7.05 -10.48 10.23
N THR A 5 7.39 -9.55 11.11
CA THR A 5 7.38 -9.78 12.56
C THR A 5 5.99 -10.17 13.07
N LYS A 6 4.93 -9.59 12.49
CA LYS A 6 3.54 -9.97 12.80
C LYS A 6 3.27 -11.43 12.48
N TRP A 7 3.70 -11.90 11.31
CA TRP A 7 3.51 -13.29 10.90
C TRP A 7 4.37 -14.24 11.73
N LEU A 8 5.64 -13.88 12.00
CA LEU A 8 6.51 -14.67 12.87
C LEU A 8 5.91 -14.84 14.28
N ASN A 9 5.25 -13.80 14.79
CA ASN A 9 4.57 -13.81 16.09
C ASN A 9 3.39 -14.80 16.19
N GLU A 10 2.88 -15.30 15.06
CA GLU A 10 1.85 -16.35 15.04
C GLU A 10 2.43 -17.73 15.38
N TYR A 11 3.75 -17.93 15.22
CA TYR A 11 4.44 -19.19 15.47
C TYR A 11 5.26 -19.16 16.75
N VAL A 12 5.95 -18.05 17.02
CA VAL A 12 6.80 -17.85 18.18
C VAL A 12 6.55 -16.45 18.71
N LYS A 13 6.20 -16.33 19.99
CA LYS A 13 5.97 -15.02 20.62
C LYS A 13 7.25 -14.17 20.62
N VAL A 14 7.19 -13.08 19.87
CA VAL A 14 8.28 -12.10 19.67
C VAL A 14 7.74 -10.67 19.67
N ASP A 15 6.47 -10.47 20.01
CA ASP A 15 5.79 -9.17 20.05
C ASP A 15 6.26 -8.27 21.22
N ASP A 16 6.96 -8.85 22.19
CA ASP A 16 7.64 -8.16 23.28
C ASP A 16 9.03 -7.60 22.89
N LEU A 17 9.57 -8.00 21.74
CA LEU A 17 10.88 -7.60 21.27
C LEU A 17 10.81 -6.47 20.23
N ASP A 18 11.72 -5.50 20.35
CA ASP A 18 11.95 -4.56 19.26
C ASP A 18 12.49 -5.31 18.02
N PRO A 19 11.98 -5.03 16.80
CA PRO A 19 12.41 -5.71 15.58
C PRO A 19 13.93 -5.67 15.31
N GLU A 20 14.64 -4.61 15.70
CA GLU A 20 16.09 -4.55 15.52
C GLU A 20 16.80 -5.51 16.47
N SER A 21 16.39 -5.54 17.75
CA SER A 21 16.91 -6.49 18.73
C SER A 21 16.59 -7.94 18.37
N LEU A 22 15.40 -8.20 17.80
CA LEU A 22 15.05 -9.51 17.28
C LEU A 22 15.96 -9.91 16.11
N GLY A 23 16.24 -9.00 15.18
CA GLY A 23 17.17 -9.20 14.07
C GLY A 23 18.58 -9.57 14.55
N GLU A 24 19.15 -8.81 15.49
CA GLU A 24 20.47 -9.08 16.07
C GLU A 24 20.56 -10.46 16.75
N LYS A 25 19.49 -10.88 17.45
CA LYS A 25 19.45 -12.22 18.07
C LYS A 25 19.45 -13.33 17.03
N ILE A 26 18.68 -13.18 15.94
CA ILE A 26 18.61 -14.16 14.85
C ILE A 26 19.96 -14.26 14.14
N GLU A 27 20.58 -13.11 13.82
CA GLU A 27 21.91 -12.99 13.21
C GLU A 27 22.94 -13.86 13.95
N ARG A 28 22.98 -13.71 15.27
CA ARG A 28 24.00 -14.34 16.11
C ARG A 28 23.79 -15.83 16.36
N THR A 29 22.60 -16.37 16.10
CA THR A 29 22.23 -17.71 16.55
C THR A 29 21.80 -18.65 15.43
N ALA A 30 21.30 -18.13 14.32
CA ALA A 30 20.65 -18.95 13.30
C ALA A 30 21.10 -18.61 11.88
N VAL A 31 20.96 -17.35 11.45
CA VAL A 31 21.18 -16.95 10.06
C VAL A 31 21.36 -15.44 9.95
N GLU A 32 22.12 -15.01 8.96
CA GLU A 32 22.33 -13.60 8.61
C GLU A 32 21.02 -12.84 8.32
N VAL A 33 20.98 -11.61 8.79
CA VAL A 33 19.93 -10.60 8.76
C VAL A 33 20.52 -9.33 8.15
N ASP A 34 20.41 -9.24 6.83
CA ASP A 34 20.85 -8.10 6.01
C ASP A 34 20.23 -6.75 6.42
N GLY A 35 19.05 -6.77 7.06
CA GLY A 35 18.48 -5.57 7.64
C GLY A 35 17.05 -5.70 8.16
N VAL A 36 16.64 -4.69 8.92
CA VAL A 36 15.31 -4.55 9.49
C VAL A 36 14.68 -3.28 8.93
N SER A 37 13.49 -3.41 8.32
CA SER A 37 12.77 -2.27 7.74
C SER A 37 11.37 -2.17 8.34
N ARG A 38 10.93 -0.94 8.63
CA ARG A 38 9.55 -0.64 9.05
C ARG A 38 8.75 -0.13 7.85
N ARG A 39 7.45 -0.40 7.83
CA ARG A 39 6.54 0.22 6.86
C ARG A 39 6.40 1.71 7.18
N GLU A 40 6.29 2.52 6.15
CA GLU A 40 6.11 3.97 6.30
C GLU A 40 4.88 4.31 7.12
N THR A 41 4.97 5.39 7.90
CA THR A 41 3.87 5.86 8.76
C THR A 41 3.45 7.29 8.39
N GLY A 42 2.33 7.75 8.94
CA GLY A 42 1.89 9.14 8.78
C GLY A 42 1.14 9.43 7.48
N GLN A 43 0.76 8.42 6.68
CA GLN A 43 -0.13 8.63 5.55
C GLN A 43 -1.51 9.07 6.01
N LYS A 44 -2.17 9.93 5.24
CA LYS A 44 -3.49 10.46 5.55
C LYS A 44 -4.39 10.41 4.33
N LYS A 45 -5.68 10.15 4.57
CA LYS A 45 -6.73 10.09 3.53
C LYS A 45 -6.41 9.10 2.39
N ILE A 46 -5.85 7.96 2.76
CA ILE A 46 -5.67 6.82 1.87
C ILE A 46 -6.78 5.83 2.20
N VAL A 47 -7.62 5.51 1.22
CA VAL A 47 -8.82 4.69 1.41
C VAL A 47 -8.85 3.54 0.40
N VAL A 48 -9.67 2.53 0.67
CA VAL A 48 -9.99 1.52 -0.34
C VAL A 48 -11.12 2.07 -1.21
N GLY A 49 -10.93 2.06 -2.52
CA GLY A 49 -11.96 2.37 -3.50
C GLY A 49 -12.26 1.19 -4.42
N HIS A 50 -13.40 1.24 -5.10
CA HIS A 50 -13.84 0.25 -6.07
C HIS A 50 -14.01 0.90 -7.45
N VAL A 51 -13.30 0.39 -8.46
CA VAL A 51 -13.38 0.93 -9.83
C VAL A 51 -14.69 0.47 -10.46
N LEU A 52 -15.63 1.39 -10.65
CA LEU A 52 -16.92 1.12 -11.30
C LEU A 52 -16.77 1.03 -12.81
N GLU A 53 -16.02 1.96 -13.40
CA GLU A 53 -15.80 2.07 -14.83
C GLU A 53 -14.35 2.47 -15.10
N CYS A 54 -13.77 1.98 -16.21
CA CYS A 54 -12.44 2.33 -16.69
C CYS A 54 -12.48 2.39 -18.21
N ILE A 55 -12.31 3.59 -18.78
CA ILE A 55 -12.33 3.81 -20.24
C ILE A 55 -11.02 4.45 -20.71
N PRO A 56 -10.57 4.20 -21.95
CA PRO A 56 -9.40 4.88 -22.51
C PRO A 56 -9.57 6.40 -22.52
N HIS A 57 -8.50 7.12 -22.20
CA HIS A 57 -8.52 8.58 -22.25
C HIS A 57 -8.53 9.05 -23.72
N PRO A 58 -9.45 9.93 -24.13
CA PRO A 58 -9.59 10.33 -25.54
C PRO A 58 -8.35 11.03 -26.10
N ASN A 59 -7.56 11.66 -25.23
CA ASN A 59 -6.34 12.40 -25.60
C ASN A 59 -5.03 11.70 -25.18
N SER A 60 -5.07 10.41 -24.79
CA SER A 60 -3.85 9.66 -24.47
C SER A 60 -4.06 8.16 -24.63
N ASP A 61 -3.11 7.51 -25.29
CA ASP A 61 -3.03 6.06 -25.48
C ASP A 61 -2.46 5.30 -24.26
N HIS A 62 -2.03 6.03 -23.22
CA HIS A 62 -1.41 5.47 -22.01
C HIS A 62 -2.22 5.73 -20.74
N LEU A 63 -3.34 6.46 -20.83
CA LEU A 63 -4.16 6.85 -19.68
C LEU A 63 -5.58 6.31 -19.80
N HIS A 64 -6.19 6.09 -18.64
CA HIS A 64 -7.58 5.70 -18.49
C HIS A 64 -8.31 6.71 -17.61
N ILE A 65 -9.59 6.93 -17.90
CA ILE A 65 -10.51 7.66 -17.04
C ILE A 65 -11.29 6.61 -16.24
N CYS A 66 -11.10 6.61 -14.93
CA CYS A 66 -11.75 5.69 -14.02
C CYS A 66 -12.83 6.40 -13.20
N GLN A 67 -14.01 5.80 -13.06
CA GLN A 67 -14.99 6.18 -12.04
C GLN A 67 -14.80 5.27 -10.83
N VAL A 68 -14.46 5.84 -9.68
CA VAL A 68 -14.07 5.08 -8.49
C VAL A 68 -14.97 5.44 -7.32
N ASP A 69 -15.69 4.45 -6.80
CA ASP A 69 -16.44 4.55 -5.56
C ASP A 69 -15.47 4.48 -4.38
N VAL A 70 -15.53 5.47 -3.49
CA VAL A 70 -14.71 5.58 -2.27
C VAL A 70 -15.57 5.65 -1.01
N GLY A 71 -16.86 5.34 -1.11
CA GLY A 71 -17.83 5.42 -0.01
C GLY A 71 -18.41 6.82 0.21
N GLU A 72 -18.29 7.72 -0.76
CA GLU A 72 -18.93 9.04 -0.76
C GLU A 72 -20.23 9.02 -1.59
N THR A 73 -20.96 10.15 -1.63
CA THR A 73 -22.25 10.23 -2.31
C THR A 73 -22.16 10.02 -3.82
N GLU A 74 -21.06 10.46 -4.42
CA GLU A 74 -20.80 10.32 -5.85
C GLU A 74 -19.40 9.71 -6.08
N PRO A 75 -19.23 8.89 -7.13
CA PRO A 75 -17.92 8.38 -7.51
C PRO A 75 -16.94 9.50 -7.89
N TYR A 76 -15.66 9.26 -7.65
CA TYR A 76 -14.59 10.14 -8.10
C TYR A 76 -14.12 9.76 -9.49
N GLN A 77 -14.02 10.75 -10.37
CA GLN A 77 -13.30 10.60 -11.63
C GLN A 77 -11.79 10.72 -11.40
N ILE A 78 -11.04 9.66 -11.67
CA ILE A 78 -9.59 9.59 -11.49
C ILE A 78 -8.92 9.17 -12.79
N VAL A 79 -7.93 9.93 -13.24
CA VAL A 79 -7.09 9.55 -14.39
C VAL A 79 -5.95 8.65 -13.89
N CYS A 80 -5.81 7.46 -14.47
CA CYS A 80 -4.80 6.48 -14.08
C CYS A 80 -4.07 5.92 -15.31
N GLY A 81 -2.74 5.85 -15.25
CA GLY A 81 -1.90 5.29 -16.31
C GLY A 81 -1.43 3.85 -16.07
N ALA A 82 -1.86 3.21 -14.97
CA ALA A 82 -1.43 1.86 -14.67
C ALA A 82 -2.05 0.87 -15.68
N PRO A 83 -1.26 0.02 -16.37
CA PRO A 83 -1.78 -0.86 -17.41
C PRO A 83 -2.68 -1.98 -16.87
N ASN A 84 -2.69 -2.19 -15.56
CA ASN A 84 -3.47 -3.21 -14.87
C ASN A 84 -4.75 -2.68 -14.21
N VAL A 85 -5.08 -1.38 -14.35
CA VAL A 85 -6.31 -0.81 -13.81
C VAL A 85 -7.51 -1.21 -14.67
N ALA A 86 -8.53 -1.78 -14.04
CA ALA A 86 -9.74 -2.24 -14.73
C ALA A 86 -10.98 -2.08 -13.85
N ALA A 87 -12.16 -2.03 -14.48
CA ALA A 87 -13.44 -2.05 -13.77
C ALA A 87 -13.60 -3.33 -12.94
N GLY A 88 -14.29 -3.22 -11.80
CA GLY A 88 -14.53 -4.30 -10.84
C GLY A 88 -13.40 -4.55 -9.85
N GLN A 89 -12.34 -3.73 -9.84
CA GLN A 89 -11.20 -3.90 -8.93
C GLN A 89 -11.32 -3.05 -7.67
N ASN A 90 -10.92 -3.60 -6.52
CA ASN A 90 -10.63 -2.81 -5.32
C ASN A 90 -9.20 -2.28 -5.42
N VAL A 91 -9.05 -0.98 -5.23
CA VAL A 91 -7.78 -0.25 -5.37
C VAL A 91 -7.56 0.64 -4.15
N ILE A 92 -6.31 1.07 -3.95
CA ILE A 92 -5.96 2.06 -2.94
C ILE A 92 -6.04 3.45 -3.58
N VAL A 93 -6.86 4.32 -3.00
CA VAL A 93 -7.10 5.68 -3.51
C VAL A 93 -6.50 6.70 -2.57
N ALA A 94 -5.71 7.62 -3.13
CA ALA A 94 -5.21 8.80 -2.46
C ALA A 94 -6.19 9.96 -2.70
N MET A 95 -6.96 10.33 -1.67
CA MET A 95 -7.98 11.37 -1.81
C MET A 95 -7.35 12.77 -1.92
N PRO A 96 -8.10 13.79 -2.39
CA PRO A 96 -7.63 15.17 -2.37
C PRO A 96 -7.12 15.60 -0.98
N ASN A 97 -5.93 16.21 -0.95
CA ASN A 97 -5.17 16.57 0.26
C ASN A 97 -4.70 15.37 1.10
N SER A 98 -4.53 14.20 0.48
CA SER A 98 -3.86 13.05 1.10
C SER A 98 -2.38 13.32 1.33
N TRP A 99 -1.79 12.58 2.27
CA TRP A 99 -0.34 12.54 2.48
C TRP A 99 0.12 11.13 2.16
N ILE A 100 0.99 10.99 1.15
CA ILE A 100 1.69 9.73 0.86
C ILE A 100 3.12 9.78 1.42
N ALA A 101 3.91 8.72 1.21
CA ALA A 101 5.30 8.67 1.66
C ALA A 101 6.08 9.94 1.24
N ASN A 102 6.96 10.41 2.12
CA ASN A 102 7.73 11.65 1.96
C ASN A 102 6.91 12.95 1.89
N HIS A 103 5.67 12.96 2.39
CA HIS A 103 4.78 14.14 2.39
C HIS A 103 4.52 14.74 1.01
N ILE A 104 4.54 13.90 -0.03
CA ILE A 104 4.05 14.30 -1.34
C ILE A 104 2.54 14.54 -1.21
N LYS A 105 2.11 15.72 -1.65
CA LYS A 105 0.72 16.20 -1.61
C LYS A 105 0.09 16.11 -2.99
#